data_AF-A0A8B7Z099-F1
#
_entry.id   AF-A0A8B7Z099-F1
#
_cell.length_a   1.000
_cell.length_b   1.000
_cell.length_c   1.000
_cell.angle_alpha   90.00
_cell.angle_beta   90.00
_cell.angle_gamma   90.00
#
_symmetry.space_group_name_H-M   'P 1'
#
loop_
_entity.id
_entity.type
_entity.pdbx_description
1 polymer ?
#
loop_
_entity_poly.entity_id
_entity_poly.type
_entity_poly.pdbx_seq_one_letter_code
_entity_poly.pdbx_strand_id
1 'polypeptide(L)'
;MNQLNQQWMTGPEFLYLPEQSWPHDITRVDNDEVDKERRKTQPVLIITSTQDAIDCKKFSSWRRLLRVTAYVLRFVHTLQAKKQSNTDKEPGGPLLPREISEATDYWLIQAQKPLHQRVANGEFKMLSPFTDEQGILRVGGRLKESIMTYNRKHPALLPHDHQFSHLTMRNIHESGHNGVATTVAKTRENYWILKAHSLAKTVKYRCALCQSWSTELNPK
;
A
#
# COMPACT_ATOMS: atom_id res chain seq x y z
N MET A 1 -29.00 63.17 18.80
CA MET A 1 -27.66 62.59 19.10
C MET A 1 -27.57 62.02 20.54
N ASN A 2 -28.62 61.40 21.11
CA ASN A 2 -28.56 60.85 22.48
C ASN A 2 -28.95 59.36 22.63
N GLN A 3 -29.31 58.66 21.54
CA GLN A 3 -29.76 57.25 21.64
C GLN A 3 -28.62 56.22 21.61
N LEU A 4 -27.52 56.48 20.89
CA LEU A 4 -26.42 55.52 20.73
C LEU A 4 -25.52 55.39 21.98
N ASN A 5 -25.45 56.43 22.84
CA ASN A 5 -24.57 56.42 24.01
C ASN A 5 -25.12 55.57 25.16
N GLN A 6 -26.44 55.47 25.32
CA GLN A 6 -27.05 54.67 26.39
C GLN A 6 -26.91 53.17 26.14
N GLN A 7 -27.07 52.71 24.89
CA GLN A 7 -27.00 51.29 24.54
C GLN A 7 -25.64 50.64 24.84
N TRP A 8 -24.54 51.39 24.71
CA TRP A 8 -23.20 50.90 25.05
C TRP A 8 -22.95 50.87 26.56
N MET A 9 -23.52 51.81 27.32
CA MET A 9 -23.30 51.90 28.77
C MET A 9 -24.17 50.94 29.59
N THR A 10 -25.39 50.64 29.13
CA THR A 10 -26.28 49.67 29.78
C THR A 10 -26.25 48.30 29.12
N GLY A 11 -25.65 48.17 27.94
CA GLY A 11 -25.71 46.94 27.18
C GLY A 11 -27.15 46.60 26.71
N PRO A 12 -27.29 45.51 25.95
CA PRO A 12 -28.58 45.08 25.42
C PRO A 12 -29.48 44.48 26.50
N GLU A 13 -30.78 44.76 26.39
CA GLU A 13 -31.79 44.45 27.40
C GLU A 13 -31.89 42.95 27.74
N PHE A 14 -31.59 42.07 26.78
CA PHE A 14 -31.64 40.63 26.99
C PHE A 14 -30.62 40.11 28.00
N LEU A 15 -29.52 40.83 28.27
CA LEU A 15 -28.53 40.43 29.27
C LEU A 15 -29.07 40.50 30.70
N TYR A 16 -30.14 41.27 30.92
CA TYR A 16 -30.83 41.37 32.20
C TYR A 16 -31.94 40.33 32.37
N LEU A 17 -32.26 39.58 31.32
CA LEU A 17 -33.25 38.50 31.33
C LEU A 17 -32.58 37.15 31.64
N PRO A 18 -33.35 36.14 32.11
CA PRO A 18 -32.85 34.77 32.29
C PRO A 18 -32.24 34.22 30.99
N GLU A 19 -31.20 33.37 31.10
CA GLU A 19 -30.48 32.80 29.95
C GLU A 19 -31.41 32.13 28.92
N GLN A 20 -32.55 31.60 29.35
CA GLN A 20 -33.54 30.97 28.46
C GLN A 20 -34.17 31.95 27.45
N SER A 21 -34.14 33.24 27.77
CA SER A 21 -34.67 34.35 26.96
C SER A 21 -33.59 35.06 26.16
N TRP A 22 -32.34 34.61 26.24
CA TRP A 22 -31.26 35.18 25.44
C TRP A 22 -31.49 34.86 23.95
N PRO A 23 -31.07 35.74 23.04
CA PRO A 23 -31.06 35.43 21.63
C PRO A 23 -30.15 34.23 21.41
N HIS A 24 -30.74 33.12 20.98
CA HIS A 24 -29.99 31.95 20.60
C HIS A 24 -29.39 32.22 19.23
N ASP A 25 -28.09 31.98 19.09
CA ASP A 25 -27.40 32.21 17.84
C ASP A 25 -27.93 31.22 16.79
N ILE A 26 -28.85 31.70 15.95
CA ILE A 26 -29.42 30.93 14.84
C ILE A 26 -28.55 31.08 13.59
N THR A 27 -27.26 31.41 13.75
CA THR A 27 -26.33 31.38 12.64
C THR A 27 -26.22 29.96 12.11
N ARG A 28 -27.02 29.68 11.09
CA ARG A 28 -26.66 28.69 10.08
C ARG A 28 -25.34 29.18 9.50
N VAL A 29 -24.25 28.48 9.81
CA VAL A 29 -22.99 28.68 9.12
C VAL A 29 -23.27 28.42 7.65
N ASP A 30 -23.28 29.49 6.85
CA ASP A 30 -23.34 29.36 5.40
C ASP A 30 -21.95 28.92 4.93
N ASN A 31 -21.79 27.60 4.77
CA ASN A 31 -20.54 27.01 4.33
C ASN A 31 -20.10 27.57 2.97
N ASP A 32 -21.02 28.10 2.14
CA ASP A 32 -20.69 28.71 0.86
C ASP A 32 -20.00 30.08 1.01
N GLU A 33 -20.28 30.84 2.09
CA GLU A 33 -19.53 32.06 2.41
C GLU A 33 -18.14 31.73 2.96
N VAL A 34 -18.05 30.73 3.84
CA VAL A 34 -16.78 30.26 4.41
C VAL A 34 -15.84 29.74 3.31
N ASP A 35 -16.38 29.00 2.33
CA ASP A 35 -15.58 28.49 1.20
C ASP A 35 -15.14 29.59 0.23
N LYS A 36 -15.83 30.75 0.15
CA LYS A 36 -15.37 31.92 -0.63
C LYS A 36 -14.14 32.59 -0.01
N GLU A 37 -14.00 32.56 1.32
CA GLU A 37 -12.79 33.05 2.01
C GLU A 37 -11.59 32.09 1.86
N ARG A 38 -11.84 30.85 1.45
CA ARG A 38 -10.81 29.84 1.22
C ARG A 38 -9.96 30.23 0.01
N ARG A 39 -8.87 30.97 0.26
CA ARG A 39 -7.90 31.37 -0.76
C ARG A 39 -7.43 30.13 -1.52
N LYS A 40 -7.66 30.09 -2.83
CA LYS A 40 -7.08 29.08 -3.73
C LYS A 40 -5.57 29.08 -3.53
N THR A 41 -5.03 28.03 -2.94
CA THR A 41 -3.59 27.86 -2.78
C THR A 41 -3.00 27.59 -4.16
N GLN A 42 -2.35 28.59 -4.76
CA GLN A 42 -1.50 28.35 -5.91
C GLN A 42 -0.21 27.69 -5.42
N PRO A 43 0.15 26.50 -5.92
CA PRO A 43 1.43 25.89 -5.59
C PRO A 43 2.54 26.75 -6.18
N VAL A 44 3.27 27.47 -5.33
CA VAL A 44 4.40 28.34 -5.72
C VAL A 44 5.65 27.51 -6.07
N LEU A 45 5.72 26.26 -5.60
CA LEU A 45 6.83 25.34 -5.86
C LEU A 45 6.35 23.89 -5.81
N ILE A 46 6.57 23.14 -6.89
CA ILE A 46 6.39 21.69 -6.92
C ILE A 46 7.78 21.07 -6.76
N ILE A 47 8.06 20.54 -5.56
CA ILE A 47 9.29 19.77 -5.33
C ILE A 47 9.02 18.33 -5.77
N THR A 48 9.53 17.94 -6.92
CA THR A 48 9.51 16.55 -7.37
C THR A 48 10.58 15.77 -6.61
N SER A 49 10.21 15.19 -5.46
CA SER A 49 11.10 14.25 -4.77
C SER A 49 11.39 13.07 -5.69
N THR A 50 12.67 12.81 -5.97
CA THR A 50 13.12 11.65 -6.76
C THR A 50 13.13 10.35 -5.95
N GLN A 51 12.81 10.42 -4.65
CA GLN A 51 12.75 9.25 -3.78
C GLN A 51 11.32 8.70 -3.75
N ASP A 52 11.19 7.39 -3.94
CA ASP A 52 9.93 6.68 -3.78
C ASP A 52 9.35 6.96 -2.37
N ALA A 53 8.05 7.23 -2.28
CA ALA A 53 7.38 7.54 -1.02
C ALA A 53 7.49 6.40 0.02
N ILE A 54 7.73 5.18 -0.43
CA ILE A 54 7.95 4.00 0.41
C ILE A 54 9.23 3.31 -0.05
N ASP A 55 10.24 3.26 0.82
CA ASP A 55 11.46 2.50 0.56
C ASP A 55 11.29 1.05 1.02
N CYS A 56 11.21 0.13 0.06
CA CYS A 56 11.08 -1.31 0.31
C CYS A 56 12.20 -1.84 1.22
N LYS A 57 13.43 -1.32 1.08
CA LYS A 57 14.63 -1.82 1.79
C LYS A 57 14.56 -1.65 3.30
N LYS A 58 13.73 -0.71 3.79
CA LYS A 58 13.52 -0.44 5.23
C LYS A 58 12.61 -1.47 5.92
N PHE A 59 11.99 -2.37 5.16
CA PHE A 59 11.06 -3.35 5.71
C PHE A 59 11.72 -4.71 5.91
N SER A 60 11.52 -5.31 7.08
CA SER A 60 11.94 -6.68 7.41
C SER A 60 10.79 -7.70 7.37
N SER A 61 9.55 -7.22 7.30
CA SER A 61 8.31 -8.02 7.30
C SER A 61 7.46 -7.75 6.06
N TRP A 62 7.14 -8.81 5.34
CA TRP A 62 6.26 -8.78 4.16
C TRP A 62 4.87 -8.24 4.50
N ARG A 63 4.26 -8.72 5.59
CA ARG A 63 2.93 -8.28 6.03
C ARG A 63 2.93 -6.78 6.37
N ARG A 64 3.96 -6.30 7.06
CA ARG A 64 4.09 -4.87 7.41
C ARG A 64 4.22 -4.01 6.15
N LEU A 65 5.04 -4.43 5.19
CA LEU A 65 5.22 -3.73 3.91
C LEU A 65 3.88 -3.56 3.20
N LEU A 66 3.13 -4.65 3.01
CA LEU A 66 1.84 -4.60 2.32
C LEU A 66 0.81 -3.76 3.06
N ARG A 67 0.70 -3.88 4.39
CA ARG A 67 -0.26 -3.10 5.17
C ARG A 67 0.04 -1.60 5.12
N VAL A 68 1.31 -1.21 5.29
CA VAL A 68 1.70 0.21 5.20
C VAL A 68 1.39 0.75 3.81
N THR A 69 1.73 -0.01 2.76
CA THR A 69 1.44 0.39 1.38
C THR A 69 -0.06 0.51 1.13
N ALA A 70 -0.86 -0.45 1.62
CA ALA A 70 -2.32 -0.41 1.48
C ALA A 70 -2.95 0.80 2.18
N TYR A 71 -2.47 1.17 3.38
CA TYR A 71 -2.94 2.39 4.05
C TYR A 71 -2.55 3.66 3.28
N VAL A 72 -1.34 3.71 2.72
CA VAL A 72 -0.91 4.85 1.89
C VAL A 72 -1.77 4.96 0.63
N LEU A 73 -2.04 3.85 -0.06
CA LEU A 73 -2.91 3.84 -1.24
C LEU A 73 -4.35 4.24 -0.89
N ARG A 74 -4.92 3.70 0.20
CA ARG A 74 -6.23 4.12 0.72
C ARG A 74 -6.28 5.63 0.96
N PHE A 75 -5.26 6.18 1.60
CA PHE A 75 -5.18 7.61 1.86
C PHE A 75 -5.15 8.42 0.56
N VAL A 76 -4.33 8.01 -0.43
CA VAL A 76 -4.27 8.64 -1.74
C VAL A 76 -5.63 8.60 -2.44
N HIS A 77 -6.32 7.47 -2.46
CA HIS A 77 -7.67 7.35 -3.04
C HIS A 77 -8.68 8.24 -2.33
N THR A 78 -8.57 8.39 -1.00
CA THR A 78 -9.44 9.28 -0.22
C THR A 78 -9.25 10.73 -0.65
N LEU A 79 -7.99 11.17 -0.79
CA LEU A 79 -7.69 12.53 -1.24
C LEU A 79 -8.16 12.77 -2.68
N GLN A 80 -7.98 11.79 -3.56
CA GLN A 80 -8.45 11.86 -4.96
C GLN A 80 -9.97 11.92 -5.04
N ALA A 81 -10.68 11.13 -4.23
CA ALA A 81 -12.14 11.15 -4.14
C ALA A 81 -12.63 12.49 -3.60
N LYS A 82 -12.06 13.02 -2.51
CA LYS A 82 -12.40 14.36 -1.97
C LYS A 82 -12.23 15.48 -3.00
N LYS A 83 -11.27 15.34 -3.93
CA LYS A 83 -11.07 16.29 -5.03
C LYS A 83 -12.17 16.22 -6.10
N GLN A 84 -12.76 15.03 -6.33
CA GLN A 84 -13.73 14.79 -7.41
C GLN A 84 -15.18 14.86 -6.93
N SER A 85 -15.47 14.38 -5.74
CA SER A 85 -16.76 14.46 -5.08
C SER A 85 -16.53 15.10 -3.71
N ASN A 86 -17.26 16.16 -3.39
CA ASN A 86 -17.20 16.87 -2.11
C ASN A 86 -17.84 16.00 -0.99
N THR A 87 -17.33 14.79 -0.82
CA THR A 87 -17.86 13.73 0.05
C THR A 87 -16.88 13.44 1.16
N ASP A 88 -17.29 13.72 2.40
CA ASP A 88 -16.50 13.53 3.62
C ASP A 88 -16.53 12.10 4.17
N LYS A 89 -16.60 11.08 3.28
CA LYS A 89 -16.46 9.70 3.73
C LYS A 89 -14.98 9.37 3.93
N GLU A 90 -14.53 9.53 5.18
CA GLU A 90 -13.31 8.90 5.68
C GLU A 90 -13.43 7.37 5.56
N PRO A 91 -12.54 6.66 4.85
CA PRO A 91 -12.55 5.21 4.83
C PRO A 91 -12.05 4.64 6.17
N GLY A 92 -12.96 4.62 7.14
CA GLY A 92 -12.79 3.93 8.40
C GLY A 92 -12.82 2.41 8.24
N GLY A 93 -12.24 1.69 9.21
CA GLY A 93 -12.32 0.24 9.31
C GLY A 93 -11.05 -0.53 8.89
N PRO A 94 -11.07 -1.86 9.04
CA PRO A 94 -9.93 -2.73 8.73
C PRO A 94 -9.56 -2.69 7.24
N LEU A 95 -8.33 -3.07 6.91
CA LEU A 95 -7.89 -3.26 5.52
C LEU A 95 -8.68 -4.40 4.88
N LEU A 96 -9.24 -4.13 3.70
CA LEU A 96 -9.94 -5.11 2.88
C LEU A 96 -8.92 -5.95 2.10
N PRO A 97 -9.25 -7.21 1.76
CA PRO A 97 -8.37 -8.06 0.96
C PRO A 97 -7.95 -7.43 -0.37
N ARG A 98 -8.84 -6.67 -1.02
CA ARG A 98 -8.56 -5.95 -2.26
C ARG A 98 -7.45 -4.91 -2.12
N GLU A 99 -7.36 -4.22 -0.98
CA GLU A 99 -6.35 -3.19 -0.74
C GLU A 99 -4.98 -3.82 -0.49
N ILE A 100 -4.96 -5.00 0.13
CA ILE A 100 -3.74 -5.81 0.25
C ILE A 100 -3.31 -6.36 -1.12
N SER A 101 -4.26 -6.77 -1.96
CA SER A 101 -3.99 -7.21 -3.35
C SER A 101 -3.38 -6.06 -4.15
N GLU A 102 -3.98 -4.87 -4.10
CA GLU A 102 -3.49 -3.70 -4.80
C GLU A 102 -2.08 -3.29 -4.33
N ALA A 103 -1.84 -3.31 -3.01
CA ALA A 103 -0.51 -3.10 -2.46
C ALA A 103 0.51 -4.16 -2.94
N THR A 104 0.06 -5.40 -3.16
CA THR A 104 0.90 -6.48 -3.70
C THR A 104 1.25 -6.20 -5.16
N ASP A 105 0.25 -5.84 -5.97
CA ASP A 105 0.41 -5.52 -7.38
C ASP A 105 1.34 -4.31 -7.58
N TYR A 106 1.18 -3.28 -6.75
CA TYR A 106 2.11 -2.15 -6.70
C TYR A 106 3.56 -2.62 -6.55
N TRP A 107 3.85 -3.47 -5.55
CA TRP A 107 5.22 -3.95 -5.32
C TRP A 107 5.74 -4.90 -6.38
N LEU A 108 4.87 -5.68 -7.03
CA LEU A 108 5.23 -6.47 -8.19
C LEU A 108 5.71 -5.57 -9.32
N ILE A 109 4.93 -4.56 -9.69
CA ILE A 109 5.27 -3.61 -10.75
C ILE A 109 6.57 -2.85 -10.40
N GLN A 110 6.71 -2.37 -9.16
CA GLN A 110 7.95 -1.70 -8.72
C GLN A 110 9.17 -2.60 -8.84
N ALA A 111 9.08 -3.86 -8.37
CA ALA A 111 10.17 -4.82 -8.43
C ALA A 111 10.52 -5.25 -9.87
N GLN A 112 9.56 -5.14 -10.80
CA GLN A 112 9.71 -5.54 -12.20
C GLN A 112 10.29 -4.46 -13.11
N LYS A 113 10.35 -3.20 -12.68
CA LYS A 113 11.02 -2.09 -13.41
C LYS A 113 12.35 -2.49 -14.09
N PRO A 114 13.33 -3.10 -13.40
CA PRO A 114 14.60 -3.49 -14.02
C PRO A 114 14.49 -4.71 -14.97
N LEU A 115 13.39 -5.46 -14.93
CA LEU A 115 13.17 -6.64 -15.77
C LEU A 115 12.59 -6.30 -17.15
N HIS A 116 11.83 -5.20 -17.28
CA HIS A 116 11.18 -4.85 -18.55
C HIS A 116 12.19 -4.70 -19.70
N GLN A 117 13.28 -3.93 -19.49
CA GLN A 117 14.32 -3.76 -20.51
C GLN A 117 15.02 -5.08 -20.83
N ARG A 118 15.25 -5.92 -19.81
CA ARG A 118 15.92 -7.23 -19.97
C ARG A 118 15.09 -8.19 -20.81
N VAL A 119 13.78 -8.26 -20.55
CA VAL A 119 12.84 -9.04 -21.35
C VAL A 119 12.73 -8.49 -22.78
N ALA A 120 12.66 -7.16 -22.95
CA ALA A 120 12.64 -6.53 -24.27
C ALA A 120 13.91 -6.86 -25.08
N ASN A 121 15.07 -6.95 -24.42
CA ASN A 121 16.33 -7.39 -25.01
C ASN A 121 16.37 -8.90 -25.31
N GLY A 122 15.32 -9.65 -25.00
CA GLY A 122 15.20 -11.08 -25.28
C GLY A 122 15.73 -11.99 -24.19
N GLU A 123 16.03 -11.48 -22.99
CA GLU A 123 16.32 -12.34 -21.85
C GLU A 123 15.05 -13.09 -21.42
N PHE A 124 15.22 -14.29 -20.85
CA PHE A 124 14.13 -15.12 -20.34
C PHE A 124 13.09 -15.59 -21.38
N LYS A 125 13.39 -15.56 -22.68
CA LYS A 125 12.49 -16.06 -23.75
C LYS A 125 11.89 -17.46 -23.47
N MET A 126 12.65 -18.36 -22.84
CA MET A 126 12.17 -19.70 -22.48
C MET A 126 11.05 -19.70 -21.43
N LEU A 127 10.90 -18.62 -20.67
CA LEU A 127 9.80 -18.41 -19.73
C LEU A 127 8.56 -17.79 -20.40
N SER A 128 8.61 -17.53 -21.71
CA SER A 128 7.56 -16.86 -22.49
C SER A 128 6.93 -15.67 -21.73
N PRO A 129 7.74 -14.69 -21.28
CA PRO A 129 7.26 -13.61 -20.44
C PRO A 129 6.26 -12.72 -21.19
N PHE A 130 5.22 -12.27 -20.50
CA PHE A 130 4.22 -11.34 -21.03
C PHE A 130 3.72 -10.40 -19.92
N THR A 131 3.22 -9.23 -20.29
CA THR A 131 2.59 -8.30 -19.34
C THR A 131 1.08 -8.49 -19.36
N ASP A 132 0.46 -8.65 -18.18
CA ASP A 132 -0.99 -8.79 -18.06
C ASP A 132 -1.73 -7.43 -18.11
N GLU A 133 -3.05 -7.47 -17.97
CA GLU A 133 -3.91 -6.27 -17.96
C GLU A 133 -3.65 -5.34 -16.76
N GLN A 134 -3.06 -5.88 -15.68
CA GLN A 134 -2.68 -5.13 -14.48
C GLN A 134 -1.27 -4.53 -14.60
N GLY A 135 -0.58 -4.72 -15.73
CA GLY A 135 0.79 -4.23 -15.94
C GLY A 135 1.87 -5.10 -15.29
N ILE A 136 1.52 -6.29 -14.78
CA ILE A 136 2.43 -7.20 -14.11
C ILE A 136 3.09 -8.11 -15.14
N LEU A 137 4.42 -8.18 -15.10
CA LEU A 137 5.20 -9.11 -15.90
C LEU A 137 5.07 -10.53 -15.36
N ARG A 138 4.55 -11.45 -16.17
CA ARG A 138 4.28 -12.84 -15.80
C ARG A 138 5.00 -13.83 -16.69
N VAL A 139 5.17 -15.04 -16.18
CA VAL A 139 5.69 -16.19 -16.93
C VAL A 139 4.55 -16.88 -17.68
N GLY A 140 4.71 -17.04 -19.00
CA GLY A 140 3.83 -17.82 -19.84
C GLY A 140 4.29 -19.29 -19.95
N GLY A 141 3.42 -20.18 -20.43
CA GLY A 141 3.87 -21.55 -20.75
C GLY A 141 2.80 -22.64 -20.75
N ARG A 142 3.29 -23.88 -20.53
CA ARG A 142 2.68 -25.19 -20.82
C ARG A 142 1.38 -25.54 -20.08
N LEU A 143 0.83 -24.63 -19.26
CA LEU A 143 -0.34 -24.87 -18.39
C LEU A 143 -1.64 -24.20 -18.89
N LYS A 144 -1.73 -23.89 -20.19
CA LYS A 144 -2.91 -23.21 -20.76
C LYS A 144 -4.23 -23.92 -20.40
N GLU A 145 -4.25 -25.26 -20.48
CA GLU A 145 -5.44 -26.11 -20.27
C GLU A 145 -5.62 -26.68 -18.84
N SER A 146 -4.90 -26.20 -17.82
CA SER A 146 -5.07 -26.75 -16.46
C SER A 146 -6.24 -26.12 -15.69
N ILE A 147 -6.83 -26.82 -14.71
CA ILE A 147 -7.92 -26.27 -13.85
C ILE A 147 -7.33 -25.45 -12.67
N MET A 148 -6.23 -24.73 -12.92
CA MET A 148 -5.47 -24.04 -11.88
C MET A 148 -5.80 -22.54 -11.86
N THR A 149 -5.59 -21.90 -10.71
CA THR A 149 -5.76 -20.44 -10.58
C THR A 149 -4.84 -19.68 -11.53
N TYR A 150 -5.26 -18.49 -11.94
CA TYR A 150 -4.52 -17.65 -12.89
C TYR A 150 -3.07 -17.42 -12.44
N ASN A 151 -2.85 -17.05 -11.17
CA ASN A 151 -1.51 -16.85 -10.62
C ASN A 151 -0.63 -18.10 -10.66
N ARG A 152 -1.22 -19.29 -10.54
CA ARG A 152 -0.47 -20.55 -10.59
C ARG A 152 -0.12 -20.95 -12.02
N LYS A 153 -0.96 -20.60 -12.99
CA LYS A 153 -0.65 -20.74 -14.43
C LYS A 153 0.38 -19.72 -14.89
N HIS A 154 0.24 -18.49 -14.39
CA HIS A 154 0.98 -17.31 -14.82
C HIS A 154 1.58 -16.59 -13.61
N PRO A 155 2.58 -17.20 -12.95
CA PRO A 155 3.20 -16.60 -11.79
C PRO A 155 3.93 -15.31 -12.18
N ALA A 156 3.87 -14.30 -11.30
CA ALA A 156 4.51 -13.03 -11.52
C ALA A 156 6.04 -13.18 -11.48
N LEU A 157 6.72 -12.69 -12.51
CA LEU A 157 8.18 -12.77 -12.63
C LEU A 157 8.82 -11.77 -11.66
N LEU A 158 9.75 -12.23 -10.83
CA LEU A 158 10.42 -11.38 -9.85
C LEU A 158 11.94 -11.51 -9.95
N PRO A 159 12.69 -10.40 -9.81
CA PRO A 159 14.15 -10.47 -9.76
C PRO A 159 14.61 -11.15 -8.47
N HIS A 160 15.78 -11.79 -8.52
CA HIS A 160 16.43 -12.33 -7.33
C HIS A 160 16.82 -11.21 -6.34
N ASP A 161 17.41 -10.15 -6.87
CA ASP A 161 18.11 -9.09 -6.13
C ASP A 161 17.18 -7.90 -5.79
N HIS A 162 15.99 -8.18 -5.26
CA HIS A 162 15.07 -7.15 -4.81
C HIS A 162 14.48 -7.49 -3.44
N GLN A 163 14.32 -6.47 -2.58
CA GLN A 163 13.87 -6.69 -1.20
C GLN A 163 12.48 -7.32 -1.14
N PHE A 164 11.57 -6.92 -2.04
CA PHE A 164 10.25 -7.55 -2.13
C PHE A 164 10.34 -9.06 -2.36
N SER A 165 11.21 -9.52 -3.27
CA SER A 165 11.43 -10.95 -3.53
C SER A 165 11.95 -11.68 -2.30
N HIS A 166 12.89 -11.07 -1.57
CA HIS A 166 13.42 -11.61 -0.32
C HIS A 166 12.33 -11.71 0.76
N LEU A 167 11.53 -10.66 0.96
CA LEU A 167 10.43 -10.64 1.92
C LEU A 167 9.35 -11.66 1.59
N THR A 168 8.99 -11.81 0.31
CA THR A 168 8.04 -12.81 -0.17
C THR A 168 8.53 -14.23 0.10
N MET A 169 9.77 -14.56 -0.30
CA MET A 169 10.37 -15.87 -0.04
C MET A 169 10.44 -16.17 1.47
N ARG A 170 10.84 -15.18 2.28
CA ARG A 170 10.87 -15.30 3.75
C ARG A 170 9.50 -15.59 4.33
N ASN A 171 8.48 -14.82 3.96
CA ASN A 171 7.11 -15.00 4.47
C ASN A 171 6.55 -16.39 4.11
N ILE A 172 6.83 -16.87 2.89
CA ILE A 172 6.42 -18.22 2.46
C ILE A 172 7.19 -19.30 3.24
N HIS A 173 8.50 -19.11 3.47
CA HIS A 173 9.27 -20.02 4.31
C HIS A 173 8.73 -20.06 5.75
N GLU A 174 8.54 -18.91 6.39
CA GLU A 174 8.08 -18.77 7.79
C GLU A 174 6.66 -19.33 8.02
N SER A 175 5.84 -19.46 6.97
CA SER A 175 4.52 -20.11 7.08
C SER A 175 4.54 -21.57 7.52
N GLY A 176 5.68 -22.24 7.43
CA GLY A 176 5.80 -23.63 7.90
C GLY A 176 7.21 -24.18 7.94
N HIS A 177 8.23 -23.32 7.88
CA HIS A 177 9.66 -23.64 7.98
C HIS A 177 10.11 -24.84 7.14
N ASN A 178 9.49 -24.99 5.96
CA ASN A 178 9.71 -26.13 5.09
C ASN A 178 11.13 -26.12 4.49
N GLY A 179 11.55 -27.27 3.97
CA GLY A 179 12.78 -27.39 3.20
C GLY A 179 12.78 -26.51 1.94
N VAL A 180 13.98 -26.26 1.40
CA VAL A 180 14.21 -25.35 0.26
C VAL A 180 13.33 -25.69 -0.94
N ALA A 181 13.25 -26.96 -1.34
CA ALA A 181 12.45 -27.40 -2.49
C ALA A 181 10.95 -27.09 -2.31
N THR A 182 10.40 -27.39 -1.13
CA THR A 182 8.99 -27.13 -0.79
C THR A 182 8.70 -25.62 -0.76
N THR A 183 9.60 -24.81 -0.18
CA THR A 183 9.45 -23.35 -0.18
C THR A 183 9.45 -22.80 -1.61
N VAL A 184 10.33 -23.29 -2.48
CA VAL A 184 10.35 -22.89 -3.90
C VAL A 184 9.06 -23.33 -4.61
N ALA A 185 8.56 -24.53 -4.35
CA ALA A 185 7.32 -25.02 -4.94
C ALA A 185 6.11 -24.14 -4.55
N LYS A 186 5.96 -23.83 -3.25
CA LYS A 186 4.94 -22.91 -2.75
C LYS A 186 5.09 -21.50 -3.32
N THR A 187 6.33 -21.02 -3.46
CA THR A 187 6.60 -19.71 -4.09
C THR A 187 6.11 -19.67 -5.53
N ARG A 188 6.35 -20.73 -6.30
CA ARG A 188 5.92 -20.87 -7.70
C ARG A 188 4.42 -20.91 -7.90
N GLU A 189 3.62 -21.03 -6.84
CA GLU A 189 2.17 -20.92 -6.95
C GLU A 189 1.69 -19.52 -7.31
N ASN A 190 2.49 -18.49 -7.01
CA ASN A 190 2.15 -17.10 -7.29
C ASN A 190 3.30 -16.31 -7.94
N TYR A 191 4.55 -16.72 -7.71
CA TYR A 191 5.74 -15.95 -8.07
C TYR A 191 6.84 -16.81 -8.70
N TRP A 192 7.37 -16.36 -9.82
CA TRP A 192 8.55 -16.92 -10.45
C TRP A 192 9.76 -16.05 -10.09
N ILE A 193 10.39 -16.32 -8.94
CA ILE A 193 11.59 -15.59 -8.54
C ILE A 193 12.81 -16.14 -9.30
N LEU A 194 13.54 -15.28 -10.01
CA LEU A 194 14.81 -15.66 -10.62
C LEU A 194 15.78 -16.19 -9.56
N LYS A 195 16.48 -17.29 -9.85
CA LYS A 195 17.36 -17.98 -8.88
C LYS A 195 16.65 -18.33 -7.54
N ALA A 196 15.33 -18.62 -7.57
CA ALA A 196 14.52 -18.92 -6.38
C ALA A 196 15.16 -19.91 -5.39
N HIS A 197 15.83 -20.95 -5.90
CA HIS A 197 16.47 -21.97 -5.05
C HIS A 197 17.62 -21.41 -4.22
N SER A 198 18.40 -20.47 -4.79
CA SER A 198 19.48 -19.78 -4.08
C SER A 198 18.93 -18.86 -2.99
N LEU A 199 17.89 -18.10 -3.33
CA LEU A 199 17.21 -17.23 -2.37
C LEU A 199 16.57 -18.03 -1.22
N ALA A 200 15.87 -19.12 -1.53
CA ALA A 200 15.26 -20.01 -0.54
C ALA A 200 16.31 -20.64 0.39
N LYS A 201 17.46 -21.06 -0.14
CA LYS A 201 18.58 -21.55 0.66
C LYS A 201 19.08 -20.47 1.63
N THR A 202 19.25 -19.24 1.15
CA THR A 202 19.68 -18.10 1.97
C THR A 202 18.67 -17.78 3.07
N VAL A 203 17.38 -17.76 2.74
CA VAL A 203 16.28 -17.53 3.68
C VAL A 203 16.25 -18.60 4.77
N LYS A 204 16.28 -19.89 4.40
CA LYS A 204 16.29 -21.00 5.37
C LYS A 204 17.52 -20.94 6.27
N TYR A 205 18.71 -20.72 5.68
CA TYR A 205 19.95 -20.66 6.43
C TYR A 205 19.96 -19.53 7.47
N ARG A 206 19.34 -18.38 7.15
CA ARG A 206 19.24 -17.22 8.06
C ARG A 206 18.03 -17.28 9.01
N CYS A 207 17.21 -18.32 8.95
CA CYS A 207 16.04 -18.44 9.80
C CYS A 207 16.44 -18.93 11.20
N ALA A 208 16.20 -18.12 12.22
CA ALA A 208 16.56 -18.44 13.61
C ALA A 208 15.90 -19.76 14.09
N LEU A 209 14.62 -19.97 13.77
CA LEU A 209 13.90 -21.20 14.14
C LEU A 209 14.46 -22.45 13.44
N CYS A 210 14.83 -22.34 12.16
CA CYS A 210 15.45 -23.48 11.47
C CYS A 210 16.87 -23.76 11.99
N GLN A 211 17.61 -22.72 12.40
CA GLN A 211 18.92 -22.90 13.02
C GLN A 211 18.79 -23.61 14.36
N SER A 212 17.85 -23.21 15.23
CA SER A 212 17.64 -23.84 16.55
C SER A 212 17.25 -25.32 16.42
N TRP A 213 16.31 -25.66 15.53
CA TRP A 213 15.95 -27.06 15.30
C TRP A 213 17.10 -27.89 14.73
N SER A 214 17.95 -27.29 13.90
CA SER A 214 19.09 -28.01 13.33
C SER A 214 20.14 -28.35 14.40
N THR A 215 20.33 -27.48 15.38
CA THR A 215 21.22 -27.71 16.53
C THR A 215 20.65 -28.74 17.52
N GLU A 216 19.33 -28.75 17.73
CA GLU A 216 18.67 -29.75 18.57
C GLU A 216 18.73 -31.16 17.97
N LEU A 217 18.60 -31.27 16.65
CA LEU A 217 18.61 -32.56 15.94
C LEU A 217 20.02 -33.12 15.68
N ASN A 218 21.07 -32.30 15.80
CA ASN A 218 22.46 -32.71 15.66
C ASN A 218 23.30 -32.13 16.81
N PRO A 219 23.16 -32.67 18.05
CA PRO A 219 24.00 -32.28 19.17
C PRO A 219 25.47 -32.64 18.87
N LYS A 220 26.39 -31.76 19.28
CA LYS A 220 27.84 -31.96 19.14
C LYS A 220 28.35 -33.10 20.01
#